data_AF-A0A962IGB3-F1
#
_entry.id   AF-A0A962IGB3-F1
#
_cell.length_a   1.000
_cell.length_b   1.000
_cell.length_c   1.000
_cell.angle_alpha   90.00
_cell.angle_beta   90.00
_cell.angle_gamma   90.00
#
_symmetry.space_group_name_H-M   'P 1'
#
loop_
_entity.id
_entity.type
_entity.pdbx_description
1 polymer ?
#
loop_
_entity_poly.entity_id
_entity_poly.type
_entity_poly.pdbx_seq_one_letter_code
_entity_poly.pdbx_strand_id
1 'polypeptide(L)' 'MSYEFNTTLNGSFDAVLEKVRTVLQEEQLGVVSEVNVQAIFKAKMDRDITPYRIFGACNP' A
#
# COMPACT_ATOMS: atom_id res chain seq x y z
N MET A 1 -7.79 -23.15 0.01
CA MET A 1 -6.44 -22.57 0.23
C MET A 1 -6.53 -21.09 -0.12
N SER A 2 -6.19 -20.21 0.82
CA SER A 2 -6.07 -18.77 0.53
C SER A 2 -4.66 -18.49 0.02
N TYR A 3 -4.54 -17.69 -1.03
CA TYR A 3 -3.23 -17.25 -1.57
C TYR A 3 -2.73 -15.95 -0.92
N GLU A 4 -3.53 -15.39 -0.01
CA GLU A 4 -3.25 -14.11 0.62
C GLU A 4 -3.69 -14.09 2.09
N PHE A 5 -3.08 -13.17 2.84
CA PHE A 5 -3.53 -12.71 4.13
C PHE A 5 -4.07 -11.28 3.95
N ASN A 6 -5.31 -11.04 4.37
CA ASN A 6 -5.93 -9.72 4.26
C ASN A 6 -6.55 -9.30 5.60
N THR A 7 -6.66 -7.99 5.78
CA THR A 7 -7.36 -7.37 6.90
C THR A 7 -7.97 -6.06 6.43
N THR A 8 -9.12 -5.70 6.99
CA THR A 8 -9.82 -4.45 6.68
C THR A 8 -9.61 -3.47 7.82
N LEU A 9 -9.12 -2.27 7.48
CA LEU A 9 -8.87 -1.20 8.44
C LEU A 9 -9.88 -0.07 8.23
N ASN A 10 -10.39 0.47 9.34
CA ASN A 10 -11.29 1.63 9.31
C ASN A 10 -10.46 2.93 9.32
N GLY A 11 -10.81 3.89 8.46
CA GLY A 11 -10.15 5.19 8.39
C GLY A 11 -10.16 5.77 6.97
N SER A 12 -9.59 6.96 6.81
CA SER A 12 -9.27 7.49 5.48
C SER A 12 -8.07 6.74 4.90
N PHE A 13 -8.00 6.67 3.57
CA PHE A 13 -6.91 5.97 2.88
C PHE A 13 -5.53 6.48 3.31
N ASP A 14 -5.33 7.80 3.34
CA ASP A 14 -4.06 8.41 3.73
C ASP A 14 -3.68 8.13 5.20
N ALA A 15 -4.66 8.17 6.12
CA ALA A 15 -4.40 7.87 7.52
C ALA A 15 -4.00 6.39 7.72
N VAL A 16 -4.64 5.50 6.98
CA VAL A 16 -4.31 4.07 7.01
C VAL A 16 -2.95 3.81 6.38
N LEU A 17 -2.60 4.48 5.28
CA LEU A 17 -1.28 4.34 4.64
C LEU A 17 -0.15 4.72 5.61
N GLU A 18 -0.25 5.87 6.27
CA GLU A 18 0.75 6.31 7.24
C GLU A 18 0.85 5.33 8.41
N LYS A 19 -0.29 4.89 8.96
CA LYS A 19 -0.31 3.88 10.02
C LYS A 19 0.37 2.58 9.60
N VAL A 20 0.12 2.08 8.39
CA VAL A 20 0.75 0.86 7.87
C VAL A 20 2.27 1.04 7.76
N ARG A 21 2.74 2.17 7.24
CA ARG A 21 4.18 2.47 7.16
C ARG A 21 4.84 2.49 8.54
N THR A 22 4.22 3.14 9.52
CA THR A 22 4.73 3.21 10.90
C THR A 22 4.85 1.83 11.50
N VAL A 23 3.79 1.01 11.44
CA VAL A 23 3.80 -0.34 12.02
C VAL A 23 4.81 -1.25 11.31
N LEU A 24 4.93 -1.17 9.98
CA LEU A 24 5.97 -1.93 9.26
C LEU A 24 7.37 -1.57 9.77
N GLN A 25 7.66 -0.28 9.97
CA GLN A 25 8.95 0.16 10.51
C GLN A 25 9.18 -0.31 11.95
N GLU A 26 8.15 -0.29 12.81
CA GLU A 26 8.21 -0.81 14.19
C GLU A 26 8.56 -2.30 14.22
N GLU A 27 8.03 -3.07 13.27
CA GLU A 27 8.30 -4.51 13.09
C GLU A 27 9.58 -4.80 12.28
N GLN A 28 10.48 -3.82 12.14
CA GLN A 28 11.76 -3.94 11.41
C GLN A 28 11.61 -4.20 9.89
N LEU A 29 10.41 -4.04 9.34
CA LEU A 29 10.14 -4.14 7.91
C LEU A 29 10.28 -2.76 7.26
N GLY A 30 11.43 -2.52 6.62
CA GLY A 30 11.67 -1.31 5.85
C GLY A 30 10.88 -1.31 4.54
N VAL A 31 10.17 -0.21 4.22
CA VAL A 31 9.53 -0.02 2.92
C VAL A 31 10.60 0.31 1.88
N VAL A 32 10.88 -0.64 0.99
CA VAL A 32 11.89 -0.51 -0.08
C VAL A 32 11.30 0.00 -1.39
N SER A 33 10.00 -0.19 -1.59
CA SER A 33 9.31 0.28 -2.79
C SER A 33 7.87 0.67 -2.50
N GLU A 34 7.40 1.66 -3.25
CA GLU A 34 6.02 2.10 -3.20
C GLU A 34 5.52 2.43 -4.60
N VAL A 35 4.34 1.91 -4.94
CA VAL A 35 3.73 2.10 -6.25
C VAL A 35 2.35 2.71 -6.10
N ASN A 36 2.15 3.88 -6.71
CA ASN A 36 0.84 4.51 -6.87
C ASN A 36 0.16 3.98 -8.12
N VAL A 37 -0.64 2.92 -7.98
CA VAL A 37 -1.30 2.29 -9.12
C VAL A 37 -2.35 3.22 -9.72
N GLN A 38 -3.09 3.97 -8.89
CA GLN A 38 -4.08 4.94 -9.36
C GLN A 38 -3.43 5.98 -10.29
N ALA A 39 -2.33 6.59 -9.86
CA ALA A 39 -1.63 7.59 -10.67
C ALA A 39 -1.06 6.99 -11.98
N ILE A 40 -0.54 5.76 -11.92
CA ILE A 40 0.00 5.08 -13.11
C ILE A 40 -1.10 4.79 -14.13
N PHE A 41 -2.26 4.29 -13.69
CA PHE A 41 -3.40 4.02 -14.58
C PHE A 41 -3.95 5.30 -15.19
N LYS A 42 -4.05 6.37 -14.40
CA LYS A 42 -4.45 7.68 -14.91
C LYS A 42 -3.46 8.20 -15.96
N ALA A 43 -2.17 8.14 -15.69
CA ALA A 43 -1.14 8.64 -16.61
C ALA A 43 -1.03 7.81 -17.91
N LYS A 44 -1.19 6.49 -17.85
CA LYS A 44 -0.95 5.59 -18.99
C LYS A 44 -2.19 5.23 -19.79
N MET A 45 -3.34 5.17 -19.13
CA MET A 45 -4.57 4.64 -19.72
C MET A 45 -5.75 5.62 -19.60
N ASP A 46 -5.55 6.80 -19.00
CA ASP A 46 -6.59 7.79 -18.71
C ASP A 46 -7.79 7.19 -17.98
N ARG A 47 -7.54 6.22 -17.10
CA ARG A 47 -8.56 5.56 -16.29
C ARG A 47 -8.44 6.02 -14.85
N ASP A 48 -9.55 6.51 -14.30
CA ASP A 48 -9.66 6.78 -12.87
C ASP A 48 -10.12 5.50 -12.15
N ILE A 49 -9.31 5.07 -11.18
CA ILE A 49 -9.56 3.88 -10.37
C ILE A 49 -9.60 4.27 -8.90
N THR A 50 -10.15 3.40 -8.06
CA THR A 50 -10.13 3.61 -6.61
C THR A 50 -8.67 3.72 -6.10
N PRO A 51 -8.44 4.46 -4.99
CA PRO A 51 -7.12 4.57 -4.39
C PRO A 51 -6.49 3.21 -4.15
N TYR A 52 -5.31 2.99 -4.75
CA TYR A 52 -4.62 1.70 -4.69
C TYR A 52 -3.11 1.93 -4.63
N ARG A 53 -2.51 1.40 -3.57
CA ARG A 53 -1.08 1.53 -3.26
C ARG A 53 -0.48 0.16 -3.01
N ILE A 54 0.68 -0.11 -3.59
CA ILE A 54 1.44 -1.34 -3.34
C ILE A 54 2.72 -0.94 -2.62
N PHE A 55 3.03 -1.62 -1.52
CA PHE A 55 4.30 -1.49 -0.81
C PHE A 55 5.11 -2.76 -0.96
N GLY A 56 6.39 -2.63 -1.28
CA GLY A 56 7.38 -3.66 -1.04
C GLY A 56 8.06 -3.38 0.28
N ALA A 57 7.96 -4.31 1.23
CA ALA A 57 8.64 -4.23 2.51
C ALA A 57 9.64 -5.39 2.64
N CYS A 58 10.79 -5.14 3.25
CA CYS A 58 11.84 -6.12 3.45
C CYS A 58 12.46 -5.94 4.85
N ASN A 59 12.82 -7.05 5.49
CA ASN A 59 13.64 -7.06 6.70
C ASN A 59 15.06 -7.49 6.29
N PRO A 60 16.13 -6.79 6.73
CA PRO A 60 17.52 -7.18 6.48
C PRO A 60 17.89 -8.58 6.97
#